data_AF-A0A537D8B9-F1
#
_entry.id   AF-A0A537D8B9-F1
#
_cell.length_a   1.000
_cell.length_b   1.000
_cell.length_c   1.000
_cell.angle_alpha   90.00
_cell.angle_beta   90.00
_cell.angle_gamma   90.00
#
_symmetry.space_group_name_H-M   'P 1'
#
loop_
_entity.id
_entity.type
_entity.pdbx_description
1 polymer ?
#
loop_
_entity_poly.entity_id
_entity_poly.type
_entity_poly.pdbx_seq_one_letter_code
_entity_poly.pdbx_strand_id
1 'polypeptide(L)'
;MLVRGLDNGIWHTSRTAGGVWSLSWDSPGGATSNRIAVTTIGANIAVEVSGLDNGIYFNVLTGTSWQTWTATGGKTADPPTLSSVT
;
A
#
# COMPACT_ATOMS: atom_id res chain seq x y z
N MET A 1 -4.93 -6.87 -4.08
CA MET A 1 -3.82 -6.54 -4.99
C MET A 1 -3.57 -5.05 -4.91
N LEU A 2 -2.31 -4.65 -4.88
CA LEU A 2 -1.90 -3.24 -4.91
C LEU A 2 -1.00 -3.01 -6.12
N VAL A 3 -1.21 -1.89 -6.82
CA VAL A 3 -0.43 -1.51 -7.99
C VAL A 3 -0.11 -0.02 -7.96
N ARG A 4 0.97 0.36 -8.65
CA ARG A 4 1.25 1.75 -8.99
C ARG A 4 0.61 2.06 -10.36
N GLY A 5 -0.17 3.12 -10.43
CA GLY A 5 -0.74 3.64 -11.67
C GLY A 5 0.28 4.38 -12.54
N LEU A 6 -0.14 4.80 -13.74
CA LEU A 6 0.69 5.65 -14.61
C LEU A 6 0.89 7.07 -14.04
N ASP A 7 -0.02 7.50 -13.18
CA ASP A 7 0.01 8.74 -12.41
C ASP A 7 0.91 8.68 -11.17
N ASN A 8 1.66 7.58 -10.98
CA ASN A 8 2.33 7.20 -9.74
C ASN A 8 1.39 7.00 -8.53
N GLY A 9 0.08 7.05 -8.74
CA GLY A 9 -0.93 6.83 -7.72
C GLY A 9 -0.92 5.37 -7.23
N ILE A 10 -1.33 5.18 -5.98
CA ILE A 10 -1.42 3.86 -5.36
C ILE A 10 -2.86 3.38 -5.51
N TRP A 11 -3.04 2.21 -6.11
CA TRP A 11 -4.36 1.65 -6.41
C TRP A 11 -4.51 0.26 -5.82
N HIS A 12 -5.70 -0.03 -5.31
CA HIS A 12 -6.02 -1.33 -4.71
C HIS A 12 -7.32 -1.90 -5.28
N THR A 13 -7.31 -3.22 -5.46
CA THR A 13 -8.50 -4.02 -5.75
C THR A 13 -8.43 -5.32 -4.96
N SER A 14 -9.59 -5.84 -4.58
CA SER A 14 -9.72 -7.07 -3.81
C SER A 14 -10.26 -8.21 -4.68
N ARG A 15 -10.03 -9.45 -4.22
CA ARG A 15 -10.62 -10.65 -4.80
C ARG A 15 -11.46 -11.35 -3.74
N THR A 16 -12.61 -11.86 -4.13
CA THR A 16 -13.43 -12.71 -3.26
C THR A 16 -12.75 -14.06 -3.01
N ALA A 17 -13.22 -14.80 -2.00
CA ALA A 17 -12.75 -16.16 -1.76
C ALA A 17 -12.98 -17.10 -2.95
N GLY A 18 -14.02 -16.85 -3.76
CA GLY A 18 -14.31 -17.56 -5.01
C GLY A 18 -13.43 -17.15 -6.19
N GLY A 19 -12.45 -16.25 -6.00
CA GLY A 19 -11.49 -15.85 -7.03
C GLY A 19 -11.96 -14.74 -7.97
N VAL A 20 -13.11 -14.12 -7.70
CA VAL A 20 -13.63 -13.02 -8.52
C VAL A 20 -13.00 -11.70 -8.06
N TRP A 21 -12.35 -10.99 -8.98
CA TRP A 21 -11.81 -9.65 -8.72
C TRP A 21 -12.93 -8.60 -8.68
N SER A 22 -12.78 -7.59 -7.82
CA SER A 22 -13.63 -6.41 -7.84
C SER A 22 -13.45 -5.64 -9.17
N LEU A 23 -14.56 -5.21 -9.76
CA LEU A 23 -14.58 -4.34 -10.94
C LEU A 23 -14.24 -2.89 -10.61
N SER A 24 -14.33 -2.53 -9.33
CA SER A 24 -14.01 -1.19 -8.82
C SER A 24 -12.68 -1.21 -8.09
N TRP A 25 -11.87 -0.20 -8.36
CA TRP A 25 -10.62 0.07 -7.66
C TRP A 25 -10.84 1.17 -6.63
N ASP A 26 -10.16 1.04 -5.50
CA ASP A 26 -10.04 2.10 -4.50
C ASP A 26 -8.58 2.56 -4.38
N SER A 27 -8.36 3.60 -3.57
CA SER A 27 -7.03 4.16 -3.35
C SER A 27 -6.87 4.65 -1.90
N PRO A 28 -5.71 4.41 -1.27
CA PRO A 28 -5.30 5.13 -0.06
C PRO A 28 -4.90 6.59 -0.33
N GLY A 29 -4.95 7.06 -1.58
CA GLY A 29 -4.28 8.27 -2.03
C GLY A 29 -2.76 8.11 -2.05
N GLY A 30 -2.05 9.24 -2.12
CA GLY A 30 -0.59 9.26 -2.16
C GLY A 30 -0.01 8.82 -3.51
N ALA A 31 1.31 8.89 -3.61
CA ALA A 31 2.04 8.52 -4.82
C ALA A 31 3.42 7.97 -4.52
N THR A 32 3.90 7.04 -5.35
CA THR A 32 5.24 6.47 -5.28
C THR A 32 5.78 6.19 -6.67
N SER A 33 7.07 6.41 -6.87
CA SER A 33 7.79 6.00 -8.07
C SER A 33 8.32 4.56 -7.98
N ASN A 34 8.16 3.89 -6.85
CA ASN A 34 8.68 2.55 -6.59
C ASN A 34 7.55 1.52 -6.43
N ARG A 35 7.93 0.25 -6.19
CA ARG A 35 6.99 -0.80 -5.80
C ARG A 35 6.41 -0.52 -4.42
N ILE A 36 5.13 -0.85 -4.23
CA ILE A 36 4.45 -0.83 -2.94
C ILE A 36 4.80 -2.10 -2.16
N ALA A 37 5.33 -1.96 -0.94
CA ALA A 37 5.51 -3.08 -0.04
C ALA A 37 4.17 -3.40 0.63
N VAL A 38 3.86 -4.69 0.79
CA VAL A 38 2.59 -5.13 1.39
C VAL A 38 2.82 -6.33 2.30
N THR A 39 2.13 -6.35 3.44
CA THR A 39 2.03 -7.50 4.34
C THR A 39 0.67 -7.51 5.03
N THR A 40 0.40 -8.53 5.84
CA THR A 40 -0.81 -8.62 6.68
C THR A 40 -0.47 -8.45 8.15
N ILE A 41 -1.28 -7.69 8.88
CA ILE A 41 -1.20 -7.54 10.35
C ILE A 41 -2.57 -7.94 10.92
N GLY A 42 -2.66 -9.15 11.46
CA GLY A 42 -3.95 -9.74 11.82
C GLY A 42 -4.87 -9.84 10.60
N ALA A 43 -6.06 -9.23 10.68
CA ALA A 43 -7.01 -9.17 9.57
C ALA A 43 -6.80 -7.98 8.62
N ASN A 44 -5.82 -7.11 8.89
CA ASN A 44 -5.59 -5.88 8.15
C ASN A 44 -4.48 -6.05 7.11
N ILE A 45 -4.50 -5.21 6.08
CA ILE A 45 -3.41 -5.10 5.11
C ILE A 45 -2.56 -3.88 5.46
N ALA A 46 -1.26 -4.10 5.64
CA ALA A 46 -0.28 -3.07 5.89
C ALA A 46 0.49 -2.77 4.59
N VAL A 47 0.69 -1.50 4.28
CA VAL A 47 1.45 -1.06 3.11
C VAL A 47 2.51 -0.04 3.50
N GLU A 48 3.67 -0.12 2.85
CA GLU A 48 4.74 0.86 2.98
C GLU A 48 5.25 1.27 1.60
N VAL A 49 5.55 2.56 1.45
CA VAL A 49 6.06 3.15 0.22
C VAL A 49 7.19 4.13 0.52
N SER A 50 8.11 4.26 -0.42
CA SER A 50 8.94 5.47 -0.55
C SER A 50 8.14 6.49 -1.37
N GLY A 51 7.79 7.64 -0.77
CA GLY A 51 7.09 8.72 -1.45
C GLY A 51 7.94 9.37 -2.54
N LEU A 52 7.33 10.27 -3.34
CA LEU A 52 8.04 11.02 -4.39
C LEU A 52 9.14 11.95 -3.84
N ASP A 53 9.11 12.24 -2.54
CA ASP A 53 10.09 13.00 -1.78
C ASP A 53 11.17 12.12 -1.10
N ASN A 54 11.18 10.82 -1.45
CA ASN A 54 11.97 9.75 -0.84
C ASN A 54 11.65 9.49 0.64
N GLY A 55 10.62 10.10 1.22
CA GLY A 55 10.18 9.80 2.58
C GLY A 55 9.56 8.40 2.68
N ILE A 56 9.69 7.76 3.85
CA ILE A 56 9.08 6.44 4.08
C ILE A 56 7.72 6.65 4.76
N TYR A 57 6.67 6.10 4.13
CA TYR A 57 5.30 6.26 4.58
C TYR A 57 4.60 4.91 4.70
N PHE A 58 3.78 4.78 5.74
CA PHE A 58 3.00 3.59 6.04
C PHE A 58 1.50 3.92 6.10
N ASN A 59 0.67 2.97 5.66
CA ASN A 59 -0.79 3.02 5.79
C ASN A 59 -1.36 1.61 5.98
N VAL A 60 -2.59 1.52 6.47
CA VAL A 60 -3.30 0.28 6.75
C VAL A 60 -4.68 0.31 6.09
N LEU A 61 -5.10 -0.82 5.53
CA LEU A 61 -6.50 -1.09 5.20
C LEU A 61 -7.12 -1.88 6.35
N THR A 62 -8.10 -1.28 7.02
CA THR A 62 -8.88 -1.94 8.09
C THR A 62 -10.30 -2.19 7.60
N GLY A 63 -10.70 -3.46 7.46
CA GLY A 63 -11.95 -3.82 6.80
C GLY A 63 -11.94 -3.38 5.33
N THR A 64 -12.69 -2.32 5.01
CA THR A 64 -12.79 -1.75 3.66
C THR A 64 -12.30 -0.30 3.58
N SER A 65 -11.63 0.21 4.62
CA SER A 65 -11.25 1.62 4.70
C SER A 65 -9.74 1.80 4.91
N TRP A 66 -9.11 2.52 3.99
CA TRP A 66 -7.75 3.00 4.14
C TRP A 66 -7.67 4.02 5.27
N GLN A 67 -6.63 3.91 6.08
CA GLN A 67 -6.32 4.89 7.11
C GLN A 67 -5.54 6.07 6.50
N THR A 68 -4.97 6.93 7.35
CA THR A 68 -4.14 8.06 6.90
C THR A 68 -2.68 7.63 6.79
N TRP A 69 -2.00 8.13 5.75
CA TRP A 69 -0.55 7.97 5.60
C TRP A 69 0.20 8.56 6.79
N THR A 70 1.08 7.76 7.37
CA THR A 70 1.96 8.16 8.49
C THR A 70 3.41 8.03 8.06
N ALA A 71 4.20 9.09 8.27
CA ALA A 71 5.64 9.02 8.03
C ALA A 71 6.31 8.17 9.12
N THR A 72 7.14 7.20 8.74
CA THR A 72 7.86 6.33 9.70
C THR A 72 9.20 6.92 10.12
N GLY A 73 9.63 8.01 9.47
CA GLY A 73 10.94 8.63 9.66
C GLY A 73 11.98 8.00 8.74
N GLY A 74 12.93 8.82 8.28
CA GLY A 74 13.95 8.38 7.33
C GLY A 74 13.56 8.60 5.86
N LYS A 75 14.52 8.33 4.98
CA LYS A 75 14.39 8.48 3.54
C LYS A 75 15.13 7.37 2.81
N THR A 76 14.58 6.95 1.67
CA THR A 76 15.23 6.02 0.75
C THR A 76 14.74 6.26 -0.68
N ALA A 77 15.63 6.08 -1.65
CA ALA A 77 15.26 6.04 -3.06
C ALA A 77 14.93 4.61 -3.53
N ASP A 78 15.24 3.59 -2.71
CA ASP A 78 15.02 2.19 -3.04
C ASP A 78 13.58 1.75 -2.71
N PRO A 79 13.01 0.77 -3.43
CA PRO A 79 11.71 0.22 -3.10
C PRO A 79 11.69 -0.45 -1.71
N PRO A 80 10.73 -0.13 -0.83
CA PRO A 80 10.64 -0.76 0.48
C PRO A 80 10.24 -2.23 0.38
N THR A 81 10.45 -2.95 1.47
CA THR A 81 9.99 -4.33 1.68
C THR A 81 9.44 -4.48 3.09
N LEU A 82 8.27 -5.09 3.21
CA LEU A 82 7.69 -5.46 4.51
C LEU A 82 7.79 -6.96 4.70
N SER A 83 8.09 -7.37 5.93
CA SER A 83 8.02 -8.75 6.37
C SER A 83 7.15 -8.83 7.61
N SER A 84 6.36 -9.89 7.72
CA SER A 84 5.65 -10.22 8.96
C SER A 84 6.60 -10.98 9.88
N VAL A 85 6.79 -10.49 11.11
CA VAL A 85 7.41 -11.26 12.18
C VAL A 85 6.32 -11.94 12.99
N THR A 86 6.44 -13.25 13.19
CA THR A 86 5.52 -14.09 13.98
C THR A 86 6.14 -14.42 15.32
#